data_AF-A0A7C7E8Z5-F1
#
_entry.id   AF-A0A7C7E8Z5-F1
#
_cell.length_a   1.000
_cell.length_b   1.000
_cell.length_c   1.000
_cell.angle_alpha   90.00
_cell.angle_beta   90.00
_cell.angle_gamma   90.00
#
_symmetry.space_group_name_H-M   'P 1'
#
loop_
_entity.id
_entity.type
_entity.pdbx_description
1 polymer ?
#
loop_
_entity_poly.entity_id
_entity_poly.type
_entity_poly.pdbx_seq_one_letter_code
_entity_poly.pdbx_strand_id
1 'polypeptide(L)'
;HMNSEMLKDLLKFYNVEIRTNTSIAAVNDTGAVVKTETGEEIIAADSVIMAIGYDPDNRLYKQIAPYKAETYLLGDARKVQNIMNAIWDAYEVARNI
;
A
#
# COMPACT_ATOMS: atom_id res chain seq x y z
N HIS A 1 15.74 12.31 1.30
CA HIS A 1 15.73 12.87 2.67
C HIS A 1 14.73 14.03 2.77
N MET A 2 14.89 15.11 2.00
CA MET A 2 14.02 16.30 2.06
C MET A 2 12.50 16.05 1.96
N ASN A 3 12.03 15.18 1.04
CA ASN A 3 10.58 14.91 0.93
C ASN A 3 10.01 14.23 2.19
N SER A 4 10.73 13.26 2.76
CA SER A 4 10.28 12.58 3.97
C SER A 4 10.31 13.49 5.19
N GLU A 5 11.25 14.43 5.28
CA GLU A 5 11.34 15.40 6.38
C GLU A 5 10.17 16.37 6.33
N MET A 6 9.89 16.93 5.15
CA MET A 6 8.75 17.82 4.93
C MET A 6 7.42 17.17 5.32
N LEU A 7 7.19 15.90 4.95
CA LEU A 7 5.98 15.18 5.35
C LEU A 7 5.85 15.02 6.87
N LYS A 8 6.96 14.74 7.57
CA LYS A 8 6.96 14.63 9.04
C LYS A 8 6.67 15.99 9.69
N ASP A 9 7.22 17.07 9.15
CA ASP A 9 6.95 18.42 9.62
C ASP A 9 5.49 18.83 9.41
N LEU A 10 4.87 18.44 8.28
CA LEU A 10 3.45 18.66 8.04
C LEU A 10 2.57 17.90 9.05
N LEU A 11 2.85 16.62 9.30
CA LEU A 11 2.11 15.83 10.29
C LEU A 11 2.19 16.49 11.68
N LYS A 12 3.37 16.99 12.06
CA LYS A 12 3.56 17.73 13.30
C LYS A 12 2.79 19.06 13.31
N PHE A 13 2.83 19.82 12.21
CA PHE A 13 2.12 21.09 12.09
C PHE A 13 0.60 20.93 12.26
N TYR A 14 0.03 19.85 11.73
CA TYR A 14 -1.38 19.50 11.89
C TYR A 14 -1.70 18.72 13.18
N ASN A 15 -0.73 18.55 14.08
CA ASN A 15 -0.86 17.81 15.34
C ASN A 15 -1.42 16.39 15.16
N VAL A 16 -0.98 15.69 14.09
CA VAL A 16 -1.35 14.29 13.87
C VAL A 16 -0.63 13.42 14.90
N GLU A 17 -1.39 12.61 15.64
CA GLU A 17 -0.83 11.62 16.55
C GLU A 17 -0.17 10.48 15.77
N ILE A 18 1.09 10.19 16.07
CA ILE A 18 1.86 9.12 15.43
C ILE A 18 2.19 8.06 16.46
N ARG A 19 1.67 6.84 16.28
CA ARG A 19 1.98 5.67 17.12
C ARG A 19 2.82 4.66 16.35
N THR A 20 4.08 4.49 16.78
CA THR A 20 4.97 3.42 16.30
C THR A 20 4.93 2.23 17.25
N ASN A 21 5.55 1.10 16.89
CA ASN A 21 5.50 -0.15 17.67
C ASN A 21 4.07 -0.55 18.08
N THR A 22 3.11 -0.19 17.21
CA THR A 22 1.68 -0.35 17.41
C THR A 22 1.14 -1.04 16.17
N SER A 23 0.34 -2.08 16.34
CA SER A 23 -0.22 -2.86 15.23
C SER A 23 -1.73 -3.03 15.40
N ILE A 24 -2.47 -2.99 14.29
CA ILE A 24 -3.91 -3.21 14.29
C ILE A 24 -4.21 -4.70 14.60
N ALA A 25 -5.10 -4.94 15.56
CA ALA A 25 -5.58 -6.28 15.92
C ALA A 25 -7.00 -6.53 15.41
N ALA A 26 -7.88 -5.51 15.51
CA ALA A 26 -9.25 -5.56 15.01
C ALA A 26 -9.82 -4.15 14.80
N VAL A 27 -10.93 -4.05 14.07
CA VAL A 27 -11.77 -2.85 14.01
C VAL A 27 -13.16 -3.24 14.51
N ASN A 28 -13.74 -2.45 15.40
CA ASN A 28 -15.05 -2.68 15.99
C ASN A 28 -15.89 -1.39 15.99
N ASP A 29 -17.11 -1.46 16.54
CA ASP A 29 -18.06 -0.35 16.57
C ASP A 29 -17.57 0.90 17.29
N THR A 30 -16.52 0.79 18.11
CA THR A 30 -15.95 1.90 18.89
C THR A 30 -14.66 2.47 18.27
N GLY A 31 -14.03 1.75 17.34
CA GLY A 31 -12.80 2.19 16.67
C GLY A 31 -11.81 1.05 16.40
N ALA A 32 -10.52 1.37 16.46
CA ALA A 32 -9.42 0.48 16.16
C ALA A 32 -8.84 -0.16 17.44
N VAL A 33 -8.88 -1.49 17.53
CA VAL A 33 -8.19 -2.25 18.57
C VAL A 33 -6.75 -2.45 18.14
N VAL A 34 -5.79 -1.98 18.94
CA VAL A 34 -4.36 -2.04 18.62
C VAL A 34 -3.58 -2.78 19.69
N LYS A 35 -2.52 -3.48 19.27
CA LYS A 35 -1.50 -4.09 20.12
C LYS A 35 -0.29 -3.17 20.20
N THR A 36 0.11 -2.82 21.40
CA THR A 36 1.33 -2.08 21.72
C THR A 36 2.30 -2.97 22.48
N GLU A 37 3.47 -2.44 22.86
CA GLU A 37 4.43 -3.15 23.72
C GLU A 37 3.88 -3.44 25.12
N THR A 38 2.89 -2.68 25.61
CA THR A 38 2.34 -2.79 26.96
C THR A 38 1.03 -3.56 27.04
N GLY A 39 0.38 -3.84 25.90
CA GLY A 39 -0.87 -4.60 25.85
C GLY A 39 -1.77 -4.19 24.69
N GLU A 40 -3.05 -4.53 24.81
CA GLU A 40 -4.09 -4.10 23.87
C GLU A 40 -4.84 -2.87 24.38
N GLU A 41 -5.16 -1.95 23.48
CA GLU A 41 -5.96 -0.76 23.76
C GLU A 41 -6.88 -0.42 22.57
N ILE A 42 -7.84 0.48 22.79
CA ILE A 42 -8.77 0.96 21.75
C ILE A 42 -8.46 2.42 21.43
N ILE A 43 -8.24 2.70 20.15
CA ILE A 43 -8.22 4.05 19.59
C ILE A 43 -9.63 4.34 19.06
N ALA A 44 -10.36 5.20 19.78
CA ALA A 44 -11.71 5.59 19.39
C ALA A 44 -11.69 6.38 18.08
N ALA A 45 -12.51 5.99 17.11
CA ALA A 45 -12.59 6.67 15.82
C ALA A 45 -13.92 6.35 15.11
N ASP A 46 -14.48 7.34 14.42
CA ASP A 46 -15.67 7.16 13.57
C ASP A 46 -15.34 6.43 12.25
N SER A 47 -14.07 6.41 11.86
CA SER A 47 -13.61 5.82 10.61
C SER A 47 -12.17 5.33 10.74
N VAL A 48 -11.89 4.18 10.11
CA VAL A 48 -10.56 3.57 10.07
C VAL A 48 -10.14 3.43 8.61
N ILE A 49 -9.01 4.06 8.25
CA ILE A 49 -8.42 3.97 6.90
C ILE A 49 -7.29 2.94 6.93
N MET A 50 -7.38 1.90 6.10
CA MET A 50 -6.39 0.83 6.01
C MET A 50 -5.38 1.14 4.90
N ALA A 51 -4.18 1.59 5.28
CA ALA A 51 -3.07 1.86 4.37
C ALA A 51 -1.94 0.82 4.52
N ILE A 52 -2.29 -0.47 4.41
CA ILE A 52 -1.41 -1.62 4.76
C ILE A 52 -0.68 -2.25 3.55
N GLY A 53 -0.73 -1.60 2.39
CA GLY A 53 -0.17 -2.11 1.14
C GLY A 53 -1.24 -2.55 0.15
N TYR A 54 -0.79 -3.10 -0.98
CA TYR A 54 -1.65 -3.56 -2.07
C TYR A 54 -1.27 -4.98 -2.49
N ASP A 55 -2.24 -5.72 -3.01
CA ASP A 55 -2.03 -6.99 -3.71
C ASP A 55 -2.01 -6.78 -5.23
N PRO A 56 -1.20 -7.55 -5.99
CA PRO A 56 -1.22 -7.49 -7.44
C PRO A 56 -2.60 -7.86 -8.02
N ASP A 57 -3.17 -6.99 -8.86
CA ASP A 57 -4.37 -7.29 -9.64
C ASP A 57 -4.03 -7.73 -11.06
N ASN A 58 -4.01 -9.04 -11.29
CA ASN A 58 -3.76 -9.66 -12.59
C ASN A 58 -4.96 -10.43 -13.15
N ARG A 59 -6.19 -10.09 -12.73
CA ARG A 59 -7.41 -10.81 -13.10
C ARG A 59 -7.64 -10.80 -14.62
N LEU A 60 -7.53 -9.64 -15.26
CA LEU A 60 -7.71 -9.51 -16.71
C LEU A 60 -6.67 -10.34 -17.48
N TYR A 61 -5.40 -10.26 -17.08
CA TYR A 61 -4.33 -11.03 -17.71
C TYR A 61 -4.62 -12.53 -17.68
N LYS A 62 -5.05 -13.07 -16.53
CA LYS A 62 -5.42 -14.48 -16.40
C LYS A 62 -6.60 -14.88 -17.29
N GLN A 63 -7.56 -13.98 -17.51
CA GLN A 63 -8.71 -14.24 -18.38
C GLN A 63 -8.31 -14.29 -19.86
N ILE A 64 -7.33 -13.49 -20.29
CA ILE A 64 -6.96 -13.36 -21.70
C ILE A 64 -5.78 -14.26 -22.14
N ALA A 65 -4.92 -14.66 -21.20
CA ALA A 65 -3.75 -15.51 -21.48
C ALA A 65 -4.07 -16.81 -22.25
N PRO A 66 -5.22 -17.50 -22.03
CA PRO A 66 -5.57 -18.71 -22.78
C PRO A 66 -5.79 -18.50 -24.29
N TYR A 67 -6.12 -17.28 -24.73
CA TYR A 67 -6.38 -16.99 -26.15
C TYR A 67 -5.11 -16.91 -27.00
N LYS A 68 -3.92 -17.12 -26.41
CA LYS A 68 -2.61 -17.10 -27.09
C LYS A 68 -2.33 -15.81 -27.87
N ALA A 69 -2.98 -14.71 -27.51
CA ALA A 69 -2.59 -13.39 -27.97
C ALA A 69 -1.26 -13.00 -27.30
N GLU A 70 -0.39 -12.31 -28.04
CA GLU A 70 0.83 -11.73 -27.48
C GLU A 70 0.44 -10.72 -26.38
N THR A 71 0.75 -11.08 -25.13
CA THR A 71 0.25 -10.39 -23.94
C THR A 71 1.33 -10.37 -22.87
N TYR A 72 1.51 -9.20 -22.24
CA TYR A 72 2.52 -8.97 -21.22
C TYR A 72 1.87 -8.47 -19.93
N LEU A 73 2.29 -9.02 -18.79
CA LEU A 73 1.87 -8.56 -17.46
C LEU A 73 2.98 -7.70 -16.87
N LEU A 74 2.68 -6.45 -16.54
CA LEU A 74 3.66 -5.42 -16.18
C LEU A 74 3.22 -4.63 -14.93
N GLY A 75 4.18 -3.96 -14.29
CA GLY A 75 3.94 -3.04 -13.19
C GLY A 75 3.33 -3.72 -11.96
N ASP A 76 2.50 -2.98 -11.22
CA ASP A 76 1.92 -3.45 -9.96
C ASP A 76 1.00 -4.67 -10.12
N ALA A 77 0.39 -4.83 -11.31
CA ALA A 77 -0.38 -6.01 -11.67
C ALA A 77 0.48 -7.29 -11.68
N ARG A 78 1.78 -7.17 -12.01
CA ARG A 78 2.76 -8.25 -11.89
C ARG A 78 3.28 -8.36 -10.46
N LYS A 79 3.73 -7.24 -9.90
CA LYS A 79 4.31 -7.14 -8.56
C LYS A 79 4.21 -5.69 -8.07
N VAL A 80 3.46 -5.47 -7.00
CA VAL A 80 3.30 -4.16 -6.37
C VAL A 80 4.65 -3.60 -5.92
N GLN A 81 5.01 -2.43 -6.43
CA GLN A 81 6.23 -1.69 -6.10
C GLN A 81 5.97 -0.18 -6.14
N ASN A 82 7.01 0.63 -6.33
CA ASN A 82 6.87 2.07 -6.55
C ASN A 82 6.73 2.38 -8.04
N ILE A 83 6.28 3.62 -8.33
CA ILE A 83 6.05 4.10 -9.69
C ILE A 83 7.27 3.96 -10.62
N MET A 84 8.49 4.10 -10.08
CA MET A 84 9.72 3.96 -10.87
C MET A 84 9.88 2.55 -11.43
N ASN A 85 9.54 1.52 -10.64
CA ASN A 85 9.58 0.14 -11.11
C ASN A 85 8.50 -0.12 -12.15
N ALA A 86 7.30 0.43 -12.01
CA ALA A 86 6.24 0.27 -13.02
C ALA A 86 6.66 0.86 -14.38
N ILE A 87 7.32 2.03 -14.38
CA ILE A 87 7.86 2.66 -15.59
C ILE A 87 8.99 1.80 -16.17
N TRP A 88 9.93 1.35 -15.34
CA TRP A 88 11.06 0.53 -15.79
C TRP A 88 10.61 -0.80 -16.39
N ASP A 89 9.63 -1.47 -15.76
CA ASP A 89 9.07 -2.73 -16.23
C ASP A 89 8.45 -2.58 -17.63
N ALA A 90 7.71 -1.50 -17.85
CA ALA A 90 7.14 -1.20 -19.17
C ALA A 90 8.22 -0.87 -20.21
N TYR A 91 9.25 -0.12 -19.83
CA TYR A 91 10.38 0.21 -20.72
C TYR A 91 11.13 -1.05 -21.16
N GLU A 92 11.46 -1.95 -20.24
CA GLU A 92 12.18 -3.18 -20.55
C GLU A 92 11.41 -4.07 -21.51
N VAL A 93 10.09 -4.21 -21.33
CA VAL A 93 9.28 -5.00 -22.27
C VAL A 93 9.19 -4.32 -23.63
N ALA A 94 8.90 -3.02 -23.68
CA ALA A 94 8.78 -2.30 -24.95
C ALA A 94 10.10 -2.25 -25.75
N ARG A 95 11.26 -2.27 -25.09
CA ARG A 95 12.57 -2.28 -25.75
C ARG A 95 12.94 -3.65 -26.35
N ASN A 96 12.40 -4.74 -25.80
CA ASN A 96 12.73 -6.10 -26.19
C ASN A 96 11.71 -6.72 -27.17
N ILE A 97 10.78 -5.91 -27.68
CA ILE A 97 9.83 -6.24 -28.75
C ILE A 97 10.25 -5.46 -30.01
#